data_AF-A0A2E4REQ6-F1
#
_entry.id   AF-A0A2E4REQ6-F1
#
_cell.length_a   1.000
_cell.length_b   1.000
_cell.length_c   1.000
_cell.angle_alpha   90.00
_cell.angle_beta   90.00
_cell.angle_gamma   90.00
#
_symmetry.space_group_name_H-M   'P 1'
#
loop_
_entity.id
_entity.type
_entity.pdbx_description
1 polymer ?
#
loop_
_entity_poly.entity_id
_entity_poly.type
_entity_poly.pdbx_seq_one_letter_code
_entity_poly.pdbx_strand_id
1 'polypeptide(L)'
;MNNYHVDSLNTESVNLFLLKALCILEGKKYSQLASWPFEDISIDDIFVQIRKICSSNLLIEEFVTFCIKHIKTKNKYSVIEGLLNYIRLFEELERYEDCIILKKLRDNILLNLQSIN
;
A
#
# COMPACT_ATOMS: atom_id res chain seq x y z
N MET A 1 22.68 1.90 -13.40
CA MET A 1 21.38 2.11 -12.74
C MET A 1 20.41 1.11 -13.32
N ASN A 2 20.17 0.02 -12.60
CA ASN A 2 19.20 -0.99 -13.03
C ASN A 2 17.84 -0.57 -12.47
N ASN A 3 17.05 0.13 -13.29
CA ASN A 3 15.62 0.31 -13.03
C ASN A 3 14.98 -1.08 -13.08
N TYR A 4 14.72 -1.68 -11.93
CA TYR A 4 13.80 -2.80 -11.88
C TYR A 4 12.43 -2.27 -12.28
N HIS A 5 12.05 -2.52 -13.53
CA HIS A 5 10.70 -2.30 -14.00
C HIS A 5 9.75 -3.17 -13.18
N VAL A 6 9.15 -2.57 -12.15
CA VAL A 6 8.00 -3.14 -11.42
C VAL A 6 6.89 -3.53 -12.40
N ASP A 7 6.89 -2.94 -13.60
CA ASP A 7 6.02 -3.27 -14.73
C ASP A 7 6.15 -4.71 -15.27
N SER A 8 7.24 -5.42 -14.97
CA SER A 8 7.45 -6.82 -15.40
C SER A 8 7.00 -7.87 -14.37
N LEU A 9 6.55 -7.44 -13.19
CA LEU A 9 6.07 -8.35 -12.15
C LEU A 9 4.64 -8.81 -12.46
N ASN A 10 4.37 -10.10 -12.23
CA ASN A 10 3.00 -10.61 -12.23
C ASN A 10 2.20 -10.03 -11.05
N THR A 11 0.86 -10.06 -11.14
CA THR A 11 -0.04 -9.47 -10.15
C THR A 11 0.26 -9.91 -8.72
N GLU A 12 0.54 -11.20 -8.51
CA GLU A 12 0.85 -11.74 -7.18
C GLU A 12 2.13 -11.14 -6.58
N SER A 13 3.17 -10.98 -7.40
CA SER A 13 4.44 -10.38 -6.97
C SER A 13 4.28 -8.89 -6.64
N VAL A 14 3.47 -8.16 -7.42
CA VAL A 14 3.13 -6.75 -7.12
C VAL A 14 2.36 -6.65 -5.80
N ASN A 15 1.37 -7.52 -5.60
CA ASN A 15 0.58 -7.54 -4.37
C ASN A 15 1.44 -7.84 -3.14
N LEU A 16 2.34 -8.81 -3.24
CA LEU A 16 3.27 -9.15 -2.16
C LEU A 16 4.27 -8.01 -1.88
N PHE A 17 4.78 -7.37 -2.92
CA PHE A 17 5.67 -6.21 -2.79
C PHE A 17 4.98 -5.07 -2.04
N LEU A 18 3.79 -4.67 -2.48
CA LEU A 18 3.03 -3.60 -1.84
C LEU A 18 2.64 -3.93 -0.41
N LEU A 19 2.23 -5.17 -0.15
CA LEU A 19 1.94 -5.64 1.20
C LEU A 19 3.16 -5.45 2.13
N LYS A 20 4.34 -5.88 1.69
CA LYS A 20 5.57 -5.73 2.48
C LYS A 20 5.94 -4.27 2.69
N ALA A 21 5.81 -3.44 1.65
CA ALA A 21 6.08 -2.01 1.74
C ALA A 21 5.15 -1.33 2.77
N LEU A 22 3.85 -1.63 2.74
CA LEU A 22 2.88 -1.11 3.70
C LEU A 22 3.15 -1.60 5.13
N CYS A 23 3.48 -2.88 5.32
CA CYS A 23 3.86 -3.40 6.63
C CYS A 23 5.15 -2.75 7.19
N ILE A 24 6.06 -2.32 6.33
CA ILE A 24 7.25 -1.55 6.76
C ILE A 24 6.85 -0.13 7.17
N LEU A 25 5.94 0.49 6.43
CA LEU A 25 5.40 1.82 6.74
C LEU A 25 4.61 1.86 8.05
N GLU A 26 3.98 0.75 8.49
CA GLU A 26 3.38 0.65 9.84
C GLU A 26 4.41 1.03 10.92
N GLY A 27 5.61 0.45 10.84
CA GLY A 27 6.63 0.57 11.88
C GLY A 27 7.41 1.87 11.86
N LYS A 28 7.18 2.77 10.88
CA LYS A 28 7.97 3.99 10.70
C LYS A 28 7.12 5.24 10.80
N LYS A 29 7.56 6.19 11.62
CA LYS A 29 7.09 7.58 11.55
C LYS A 29 7.73 8.28 10.35
N TYR A 30 7.02 9.22 9.71
CA TYR A 30 7.51 9.99 8.54
C TYR A 30 8.93 10.56 8.75
N SER A 31 9.19 11.12 9.94
CA SER A 31 10.50 11.67 10.31
C SER A 31 11.66 10.67 10.24
N GLN A 32 11.36 9.37 10.12
CA GLN A 32 12.31 8.28 10.02
C GLN A 32 12.40 7.69 8.61
N LEU A 33 11.72 8.25 7.60
CA LEU A 33 11.85 7.82 6.20
C LEU A 33 13.24 8.11 5.62
N ALA A 34 14.05 8.96 6.26
CA ALA A 34 15.48 9.04 5.97
C ALA A 34 16.20 7.68 6.15
N SER A 35 15.62 6.76 6.93
CA SER A 35 16.09 5.37 7.10
C SER A 35 15.34 4.37 6.23
N TRP A 36 14.69 4.82 5.15
CA TRP A 36 13.95 3.96 4.24
C TRP A 36 14.82 2.76 3.81
N PRO A 37 14.40 1.51 4.10
CA PRO A 37 15.28 0.35 4.01
C PRO A 37 15.53 -0.13 2.58
N PHE A 38 14.96 0.54 1.58
CA PHE A 38 15.12 0.20 0.17
C PHE A 38 15.87 1.34 -0.53
N GLU A 39 17.11 1.08 -0.92
CA GLU A 39 17.95 2.07 -1.62
C GLU A 39 17.43 2.39 -3.03
N ASP A 40 16.71 1.45 -3.67
CA ASP A 40 16.31 1.54 -5.08
C ASP A 40 14.81 1.82 -5.31
N ILE A 41 14.00 1.95 -4.25
CA ILE A 41 12.54 2.09 -4.38
C ILE A 41 12.10 3.32 -3.63
N SER A 42 11.60 4.32 -4.35
CA SER A 42 11.05 5.51 -3.73
C SER A 42 9.61 5.27 -3.24
N ILE A 43 9.15 6.18 -2.37
CA ILE A 43 7.75 6.22 -1.98
C ILE A 43 6.88 6.44 -3.21
N ASP A 44 7.25 7.35 -4.11
CA ASP A 44 6.51 7.58 -5.35
C ASP A 44 6.36 6.32 -6.21
N ASP A 45 7.38 5.46 -6.28
CA ASP A 45 7.29 4.19 -7.01
C ASP A 45 6.24 3.26 -6.40
N ILE A 46 6.16 3.18 -5.07
CA ILE A 46 5.10 2.44 -4.38
C ILE A 46 3.74 3.05 -4.73
N PHE A 47 3.64 4.37 -4.72
CA PHE A 47 2.37 5.04 -5.00
C PHE A 47 1.91 4.82 -6.45
N VAL A 48 2.83 4.84 -7.42
CA VAL A 48 2.53 4.51 -8.82
C VAL A 48 1.88 3.13 -8.93
N GLN A 49 2.38 2.13 -8.20
CA GLN A 49 1.78 0.80 -8.18
C GLN A 49 0.42 0.77 -7.49
N ILE A 50 0.24 1.49 -6.39
CA ILE A 50 -1.08 1.64 -5.75
C ILE A 50 -2.09 2.28 -6.71
N ARG A 51 -1.68 3.34 -7.42
CA ARG A 51 -2.50 4.02 -8.41
C ARG A 51 -2.90 3.06 -9.55
N LYS A 52 -1.97 2.22 -10.00
CA LYS A 52 -2.24 1.16 -10.99
C LYS A 52 -3.28 0.15 -10.49
N ILE A 53 -3.16 -0.33 -9.25
CA ILE A 53 -4.18 -1.18 -8.63
C ILE A 53 -5.53 -0.46 -8.59
N CYS A 54 -5.53 0.81 -8.17
CA CYS A 54 -6.76 1.59 -8.02
C CYS A 54 -7.41 2.02 -9.34
N SER A 55 -6.77 1.74 -10.49
CA SER A 55 -7.28 2.08 -11.82
C SER A 55 -8.36 1.12 -12.34
N SER A 56 -8.51 -0.06 -11.70
CA SER A 56 -9.49 -1.07 -12.09
C SER A 56 -10.14 -1.70 -10.86
N ASN A 57 -11.46 -1.88 -10.92
CA ASN A 57 -12.20 -2.54 -9.83
C ASN A 57 -11.71 -3.97 -9.62
N LEU A 58 -11.41 -4.70 -10.69
CA LEU A 58 -10.88 -6.06 -10.61
C LEU A 58 -9.55 -6.12 -9.85
N LEU A 59 -8.62 -5.21 -10.17
CA LEU A 59 -7.31 -5.17 -9.50
C LEU A 59 -7.43 -4.74 -8.03
N ILE A 60 -8.32 -3.79 -7.74
CA ILE A 60 -8.68 -3.44 -6.36
C ILE A 60 -9.19 -4.68 -5.61
N GLU A 61 -10.15 -5.41 -6.17
CA GLU A 61 -10.75 -6.58 -5.53
C GLU A 61 -9.72 -7.68 -5.26
N GLU A 62 -8.85 -7.96 -6.23
CA GLU A 62 -7.74 -8.92 -6.09
C GLU A 62 -6.79 -8.52 -4.95
N PHE A 63 -6.35 -7.26 -4.93
CA PHE A 63 -5.43 -6.78 -3.91
C PHE A 63 -6.08 -6.69 -2.52
N VAL A 64 -7.33 -6.23 -2.44
CA VAL A 64 -8.11 -6.19 -1.19
C VAL A 64 -8.28 -7.60 -0.62
N THR A 65 -8.65 -8.57 -1.45
CA THR A 65 -8.76 -9.98 -1.05
C THR A 65 -7.44 -10.51 -0.52
N PHE A 66 -6.34 -10.18 -1.19
CA PHE A 66 -4.99 -10.53 -0.76
C PHE A 66 -4.64 -9.93 0.61
N CYS A 67 -4.94 -8.65 0.83
CA CYS A 67 -4.74 -7.97 2.12
C CYS A 67 -5.56 -8.60 3.23
N ILE A 68 -6.83 -8.91 2.99
CA ILE A 68 -7.72 -9.54 3.98
C ILE A 68 -7.20 -10.91 4.38
N LYS A 69 -6.77 -11.73 3.40
CA LYS A 69 -6.16 -13.03 3.67
C LYS A 69 -4.95 -12.89 4.59
N HIS A 70 -4.10 -11.89 4.35
CA HIS A 70 -2.95 -11.61 5.20
C HIS A 70 -3.36 -11.20 6.62
N ILE A 71 -4.26 -10.22 6.75
CA ILE A 71 -4.75 -9.70 8.05
C ILE A 71 -5.32 -10.84 8.89
N LYS A 72 -6.17 -11.69 8.30
CA LYS A 72 -6.77 -12.84 9.01
C LYS A 72 -5.73 -13.86 9.45
N THR A 73 -4.76 -14.17 8.60
CA THR A 73 -3.74 -15.19 8.88
C THR A 73 -2.78 -14.75 9.99
N LYS A 74 -2.49 -13.45 10.09
CA LYS A 74 -1.50 -12.91 11.04
C LYS A 74 -2.14 -12.22 12.25
N ASN A 75 -3.45 -11.99 12.23
CA ASN A 75 -4.20 -11.16 13.18
C ASN A 75 -3.55 -9.78 13.40
N LYS A 76 -3.09 -9.15 12.30
CA LYS A 76 -2.37 -7.88 12.33
C LYS A 76 -2.96 -6.91 11.31
N TYR A 77 -3.20 -5.69 11.76
CA TYR A 77 -3.72 -4.57 10.96
C TYR A 77 -2.59 -3.73 10.32
N SER A 78 -1.38 -4.27 10.27
CA SER A 78 -0.17 -3.64 9.74
C SER A 78 -0.37 -2.95 8.38
N VAL A 79 -1.15 -3.56 7.50
CA VAL A 79 -1.45 -3.00 6.17
C VAL A 79 -2.26 -1.71 6.28
N ILE A 80 -3.26 -1.68 7.18
CA ILE A 80 -4.11 -0.51 7.41
C ILE A 80 -3.30 0.61 8.06
N GLU A 81 -2.50 0.29 9.07
CA GLU A 81 -1.62 1.28 9.72
C GLU A 81 -0.58 1.83 8.75
N GLY A 82 0.00 0.97 7.91
CA GLY A 82 0.87 1.38 6.80
C GLY A 82 0.19 2.35 5.85
N LEU A 83 -1.06 2.09 5.44
CA LEU A 83 -1.85 3.00 4.61
C LEU A 83 -2.14 4.33 5.32
N LEU A 84 -2.45 4.31 6.62
CA LEU A 84 -2.68 5.54 7.40
C LEU A 84 -1.42 6.40 7.49
N ASN A 85 -0.26 5.79 7.75
CA ASN A 85 1.02 6.50 7.76
C ASN A 85 1.35 7.05 6.37
N TYR A 86 1.00 6.32 5.31
CA TYR A 86 1.18 6.79 3.95
C TYR A 86 0.30 8.00 3.62
N ILE A 87 -0.98 7.95 4.03
CA ILE A 87 -1.90 9.09 3.89
C ILE A 87 -1.35 10.32 4.60
N ARG A 88 -0.91 10.18 5.86
CA ARG A 88 -0.34 11.29 6.64
C ARG A 88 0.87 11.92 5.96
N LEU A 89 1.77 11.10 5.43
CA LEU A 89 2.92 11.55 4.66
C LEU A 89 2.49 12.41 3.46
N PHE A 90 1.48 11.99 2.70
CA PHE A 90 1.02 12.77 1.56
C PHE A 90 0.22 14.01 1.97
N GLU A 91 -0.46 13.99 3.11
CA GLU A 91 -1.08 15.19 3.68
C GLU A 91 -0.02 16.23 4.07
N GLU A 92 1.08 15.81 4.70
CA GLU A 92 2.22 16.69 5.06
C GLU A 92 2.93 17.26 3.82
N LEU A 93 2.96 16.52 2.72
CA LEU A 93 3.49 16.98 1.42
C LEU A 93 2.46 17.76 0.58
N GLU A 94 1.27 18.04 1.12
CA GLU A 94 0.17 18.73 0.44
C GLU A 94 -0.33 18.02 -0.83
N ARG A 95 -0.11 16.70 -0.94
CA ARG A 95 -0.54 15.84 -2.06
C ARG A 95 -1.94 15.28 -1.85
N TYR A 96 -2.92 16.16 -1.73
CA TYR A 96 -4.28 15.80 -1.32
C TYR A 96 -5.01 14.88 -2.32
N GLU A 97 -4.79 15.05 -3.62
CA GLU A 97 -5.38 14.18 -4.64
C GLU A 97 -4.90 12.73 -4.50
N ASP A 98 -3.62 12.55 -4.21
CA ASP A 98 -3.03 11.23 -3.99
C ASP A 98 -3.56 10.59 -2.70
N CYS A 99 -3.85 11.41 -1.68
CA CYS A 99 -4.50 10.94 -0.44
C CYS A 99 -5.89 10.36 -0.70
N ILE A 100 -6.65 10.87 -1.66
CA ILE A 100 -8.00 10.35 -1.99
C ILE A 100 -7.89 8.90 -2.47
N ILE A 101 -6.88 8.59 -3.30
CA ILE A 101 -6.64 7.23 -3.81
C ILE A 101 -6.30 6.28 -2.66
N LEU A 102 -5.40 6.69 -1.75
CA LEU A 102 -5.02 5.90 -0.59
C LEU A 102 -6.21 5.67 0.36
N LYS A 103 -7.02 6.71 0.63
CA LYS A 103 -8.23 6.63 1.46
C LYS A 103 -9.25 5.66 0.85
N LYS A 104 -9.49 5.75 -0.46
CA LYS A 104 -10.36 4.81 -1.18
C LYS A 104 -9.88 3.36 -1.02
N LEU A 105 -8.59 3.09 -1.18
CA LEU A 105 -8.05 1.75 -1.02
C LEU A 105 -8.21 1.24 0.42
N ARG A 106 -7.85 2.05 1.41
CA ARG A 106 -8.05 1.74 2.84
C ARG A 106 -9.51 1.39 3.12
N ASP A 107 -10.45 2.21 2.66
CA ASP A 107 -11.88 2.04 2.92
C ASP A 107 -12.40 0.75 2.29
N ASN A 108 -11.95 0.38 1.08
CA ASN A 108 -12.30 -0.89 0.47
C ASN A 108 -11.81 -2.09 1.30
N ILE A 109 -10.59 -2.03 1.85
CA ILE A 109 -10.08 -3.10 2.72
C ILE A 109 -10.92 -3.18 3.99
N LEU A 110 -11.21 -2.05 4.65
CA LEU A 110 -11.97 -2.01 5.89
C LEU A 110 -13.41 -2.52 5.71
N LEU A 111 -14.11 -2.08 4.66
CA LEU A 111 -15.47 -2.52 4.36
C LEU A 111 -15.54 -4.02 4.11
N ASN A 112 -14.58 -4.56 3.34
CA ASN A 112 -14.53 -6.01 3.08
C ASN A 112 -14.05 -6.80 4.31
N LEU A 113 -13.33 -6.19 5.24
CA LEU A 113 -13.00 -6.82 6.50
C LEU A 113 -14.24 -6.95 7.40
N GLN A 114 -15.09 -5.92 7.42
CA GLN A 114 -16.34 -5.88 8.18
C GLN A 114 -17.40 -6.83 7.61
N SER A 115 -17.52 -6.96 6.29
CA SER A 115 -18.53 -7.82 5.66
C SER A 115 -18.32 -9.32 5.86
N ILE A 116 -17.16 -9.72 6.40
CA ILE A 116 -16.81 -11.12 6.64
C ILE A 116 -16.77 -11.45 8.15
N ASN A 117 -17.02 -10.47 9.03
CA ASN A 117 -17.19 -10.67 10.48
C ASN A 117 -18.66 -10.59 10.86
#